data_AF-A0A495QGX4-F1
#
_entry.id   AF-A0A495QGX4-F1
#
_cell.length_a   1.000
_cell.length_b   1.000
_cell.length_c   1.000
_cell.angle_alpha   90.00
_cell.angle_beta   90.00
_cell.angle_gamma   90.00
#
_symmetry.space_group_name_H-M   'P 1'
#
loop_
_entity.id
_entity.type
_entity.pdbx_description
1 polymer ?
#
loop_
_entity_poly.entity_id
_entity_poly.type
_entity_poly.pdbx_seq_one_letter_code
_entity_poly.pdbx_strand_id
1 'polypeptide(L)'
;MGGFTAGYSGEVPNRLDIAVVSPEDSPWRRVESRFLIDGEDVIKRVFDKGPGEDPDRLLIPPSPLIAANGPTTVRLAEAICSWGCCGCVEVRIHREDDAFVWSRWHNPDTGNVALGEFRFDAGQYTAELLRIHHDRAWEWRGRTVARFTRASLAAQPEVLRQWNCGLDSVGSLPDQRDDVQVLFTCPPRQAIHQYWQQHGQPLEHTQYRLRFPVTDEPAEEQADRIVTTLRTEDPRDIAEPCGGWLGHRSAGGRHSR
;
A
#
# COMPACT_ATOMS: atom_id res chain seq x y z
N MET A 1 -40.48 31.06 -28.68
CA MET A 1 -40.57 30.12 -27.53
C MET A 1 -39.84 28.87 -27.95
N GLY A 2 -38.71 28.44 -27.41
CA GLY A 2 -37.89 28.84 -26.28
C GLY A 2 -36.96 27.64 -26.10
N GLY A 3 -35.78 27.69 -26.73
CA GLY A 3 -34.81 26.59 -26.68
C GLY A 3 -34.15 26.58 -25.31
N PHE A 4 -34.37 25.51 -24.55
CA PHE A 4 -33.60 25.22 -23.34
C PHE A 4 -32.21 24.73 -23.77
N THR A 5 -31.24 25.64 -23.89
CA THR A 5 -29.84 25.26 -23.73
C THR A 5 -29.63 25.02 -22.24
N ALA A 6 -29.59 23.74 -21.86
CA ALA A 6 -29.03 23.33 -20.58
C ALA A 6 -27.58 23.83 -20.55
N GLY A 7 -27.31 24.83 -19.71
CA GLY A 7 -25.97 25.28 -19.45
C GLY A 7 -25.21 24.12 -18.82
N TYR A 8 -24.23 23.58 -19.53
CA TYR A 8 -23.07 23.01 -18.88
C TYR A 8 -22.49 24.13 -18.03
N SER A 9 -22.71 24.08 -16.72
CA SER A 9 -21.85 24.79 -15.78
C SER A 9 -20.47 24.17 -15.95
N GLY A 10 -19.67 24.75 -16.84
CA GLY A 10 -18.31 24.34 -17.13
C GLY A 10 -17.43 24.61 -15.92
N GLU A 11 -17.56 23.78 -14.90
CA GLU A 11 -16.59 23.71 -13.82
C GLU A 11 -15.30 23.21 -14.46
N VAL A 12 -14.25 24.03 -14.38
CA VAL A 12 -12.94 23.68 -14.92
C VAL A 12 -12.46 22.46 -14.14
N PRO A 13 -12.13 21.33 -14.78
CA PRO A 13 -11.63 20.16 -14.09
C PRO A 13 -10.40 20.53 -13.26
N ASN A 14 -10.33 20.00 -12.04
CA ASN A 14 -9.14 20.09 -11.22
C ASN A 14 -7.98 19.41 -11.93
N ARG A 15 -6.77 19.92 -11.68
CA ARG A 15 -5.53 19.31 -12.14
C ARG A 15 -4.90 18.52 -11.00
N LEU A 16 -4.56 17.26 -11.26
CA LEU A 16 -3.80 16.41 -10.35
C LEU A 16 -2.31 16.42 -10.73
N ASP A 17 -1.44 16.73 -9.78
CA ASP A 17 -0.02 16.43 -9.84
C ASP A 17 0.35 15.59 -8.60
N ILE A 18 1.16 14.54 -8.78
CA ILE A 18 1.61 13.63 -7.74
C ILE A 18 3.13 13.77 -7.60
N ALA A 19 3.59 14.05 -6.39
CA ALA A 19 5.00 14.06 -6.06
C ALA A 19 5.34 12.91 -5.13
N VAL A 20 6.48 12.26 -5.35
CA VAL A 20 7.07 11.36 -4.36
C VAL A 20 8.15 12.12 -3.62
N VAL A 21 8.01 12.21 -2.30
CA VAL A 21 8.97 12.88 -1.43
C VAL A 21 9.88 11.84 -0.81
N SER A 22 11.18 12.11 -0.90
CA SER A 22 12.22 11.26 -0.33
C SER A 22 12.17 11.27 1.21
N PRO A 23 12.77 10.27 1.87
CA PRO A 23 12.84 10.26 3.34
C PRO A 23 13.58 11.48 3.91
N GLU A 24 14.60 11.98 3.22
CA GLU A 24 15.38 13.15 3.63
C GLU A 24 14.58 14.47 3.55
N ASP A 25 13.61 14.56 2.64
CA ASP A 25 12.75 15.74 2.46
C ASP A 25 11.38 15.62 3.18
N SER A 26 11.10 14.46 3.78
CA SER A 26 9.88 14.23 4.54
C SER A 26 10.09 14.48 6.03
N PRO A 27 9.19 15.25 6.71
CA PRO A 27 9.26 15.41 8.16
C PRO A 27 9.09 14.09 8.92
N TRP A 28 8.55 13.06 8.24
CA TRP A 28 8.29 11.74 8.79
C TRP A 28 9.44 10.76 8.57
N ARG A 29 10.51 11.16 7.85
CA ARG A 29 11.61 10.28 7.44
C ARG A 29 11.15 9.02 6.70
N ARG A 30 10.08 9.15 5.92
CA ARG A 30 9.50 8.11 5.08
C ARG A 30 9.44 8.59 3.64
N VAL A 31 9.40 7.63 2.70
CA VAL A 31 8.95 7.95 1.35
C VAL A 31 7.45 8.18 1.43
N GLU A 32 6.96 9.29 0.87
CA GLU A 32 5.54 9.62 0.91
C GLU A 32 5.04 10.14 -0.44
N SER A 33 3.81 9.77 -0.80
CA SER A 33 3.11 10.35 -1.94
C SER A 33 2.39 11.63 -1.52
N ARG A 34 2.60 12.73 -2.26
CA ARG A 34 1.87 13.99 -2.09
C ARG A 34 0.96 14.21 -3.29
N PHE A 35 -0.27 14.60 -2.98
CA PHE A 35 -1.32 14.85 -3.97
C PHE A 35 -1.57 16.34 -4.06
N LEU A 36 -1.06 16.96 -5.11
CA LEU A 36 -1.28 18.36 -5.42
C LEU A 36 -2.52 18.48 -6.30
N ILE A 37 -3.58 19.07 -5.76
CA ILE A 37 -4.78 19.38 -6.53
C ILE A 37 -4.79 20.88 -6.77
N ASP A 38 -4.77 21.28 -8.05
CA ASP A 38 -4.62 22.68 -8.48
C ASP A 38 -3.39 23.37 -7.85
N GLY A 39 -2.32 22.60 -7.66
CA GLY A 39 -1.06 23.05 -7.08
C GLY A 39 -1.00 23.02 -5.56
N GLU A 40 -2.06 22.59 -4.88
CA GLU A 40 -2.11 22.54 -3.41
C GLU A 40 -2.04 21.11 -2.86
N ASP A 41 -1.15 20.87 -1.89
CA ASP A 41 -1.09 19.61 -1.15
C ASP A 41 -2.32 19.45 -0.25
N VAL A 42 -3.32 18.72 -0.74
CA VAL A 42 -4.61 18.60 -0.06
C VAL A 42 -4.57 17.75 1.20
N ILE A 43 -3.62 16.81 1.28
CA ILE A 43 -3.47 15.95 2.45
C ILE A 43 -2.86 16.75 3.60
N LYS A 44 -1.81 17.53 3.32
CA LYS A 44 -1.15 18.35 4.33
C LYS A 44 -2.09 19.38 4.99
N ARG A 45 -3.13 19.86 4.28
CA ARG A 45 -4.13 20.78 4.84
C ARG A 45 -4.96 20.16 5.97
N VAL A 46 -5.20 18.84 5.91
CA VAL A 46 -6.20 18.16 6.74
C VAL A 46 -5.62 17.07 7.62
N PHE A 47 -4.35 16.72 7.45
CA PHE A 47 -3.71 15.64 8.18
C PHE A 47 -2.24 15.95 8.48
N ASP A 48 -1.92 16.00 9.76
CA ASP A 48 -0.59 16.33 10.30
C ASP A 48 -0.04 15.22 11.22
N LYS A 49 -0.62 14.01 11.18
CA LYS A 49 -0.29 12.91 12.11
C LYS A 49 0.61 11.83 11.52
N GLY A 50 0.88 11.89 10.22
CA GLY A 50 1.80 10.97 9.57
C GLY A 50 1.97 11.26 8.08
N PRO A 51 2.77 10.43 7.40
CA PRO A 51 3.12 10.64 6.00
C PRO A 51 1.95 10.36 5.06
N GLY A 52 2.07 10.94 3.86
CA GLY A 52 1.36 10.43 2.70
C GLY A 52 1.69 8.95 2.48
N GLU A 53 0.74 8.20 1.92
CA GLU A 53 0.86 6.76 1.76
C GLU A 53 2.02 6.41 0.81
N ASP A 54 2.67 5.27 1.08
CA ASP A 54 3.86 4.83 0.36
C ASP A 54 3.55 4.65 -1.14
N PRO A 55 4.39 5.18 -2.06
CA PRO A 55 4.17 5.03 -3.50
C PRO A 55 4.06 3.58 -3.95
N ASP A 56 4.70 2.63 -3.26
CA ASP A 56 4.59 1.21 -3.57
C ASP A 56 3.17 0.65 -3.41
N ARG A 57 2.30 1.31 -2.63
CA ARG A 57 0.90 0.91 -2.40
C ARG A 57 -0.08 1.57 -3.36
N LEU A 58 0.26 2.76 -3.86
CA LEU A 58 -0.66 3.59 -4.62
C LEU A 58 -0.34 3.66 -6.11
N LEU A 59 0.95 3.63 -6.47
CA LEU A 59 1.43 4.02 -7.80
C LEU A 59 1.96 2.82 -8.61
N ILE A 60 1.89 1.62 -8.04
CA ILE A 60 2.23 0.37 -8.73
C ILE A 60 0.96 -0.25 -9.33
N PRO A 61 0.98 -0.66 -10.62
CA PRO A 61 -0.12 -1.35 -11.26
C PRO A 61 -0.44 -2.72 -10.61
N PRO A 62 -1.74 -3.07 -10.48
CA PRO A 62 -2.89 -2.19 -10.71
C PRO A 62 -3.02 -1.14 -9.59
N SER A 63 -3.00 0.14 -9.97
CA SER A 63 -3.12 1.24 -9.02
C SER A 63 -4.57 1.32 -8.51
N PRO A 64 -4.79 1.41 -7.18
CA PRO A 64 -6.13 1.63 -6.63
C PRO A 64 -6.73 2.97 -7.07
N LEU A 65 -5.92 3.93 -7.52
CA LEU A 65 -6.35 5.25 -7.99
C LEU A 65 -7.10 5.20 -9.34
N ILE A 66 -7.05 4.07 -10.07
CA ILE A 66 -7.77 3.90 -11.34
C ILE A 66 -9.22 3.44 -11.14
N ALA A 67 -9.59 2.93 -9.95
CA ALA A 67 -10.95 2.43 -9.67
C ALA A 67 -11.48 1.45 -10.76
N ALA A 68 -10.60 0.57 -11.27
CA ALA A 68 -10.87 -0.24 -12.46
C ALA A 68 -12.10 -1.18 -12.32
N ASN A 69 -12.44 -1.57 -11.09
CA ASN A 69 -13.55 -2.46 -10.78
C ASN A 69 -14.76 -1.73 -10.18
N GLY A 70 -14.88 -0.42 -10.45
CA GLY A 70 -15.89 0.46 -9.88
C GLY A 70 -15.38 1.27 -8.69
N PRO A 71 -16.29 2.01 -8.02
CA PRO A 71 -15.91 2.93 -6.95
C PRO A 71 -15.11 2.23 -5.84
N THR A 72 -13.96 2.81 -5.49
CA THR A 72 -13.05 2.24 -4.49
C THR A 72 -12.68 3.27 -3.43
N THR A 73 -12.47 2.83 -2.21
CA THR A 73 -11.94 3.68 -1.13
C THR A 73 -10.43 3.48 -1.07
N VAL A 74 -9.68 4.59 -1.10
CA VAL A 74 -8.21 4.57 -1.10
C VAL A 74 -7.69 5.41 0.05
N ARG A 75 -6.77 4.82 0.82
CA ARG A 75 -6.06 5.52 1.88
C ARG A 75 -4.88 6.30 1.31
N LEU A 76 -4.85 7.60 1.54
CA LEU A 76 -3.83 8.51 1.00
C LEU A 76 -2.80 8.96 2.04
N ALA A 77 -3.08 8.79 3.33
CA ALA A 77 -2.14 9.03 4.42
C ALA A 77 -2.53 8.22 5.66
N GLU A 78 -1.55 7.86 6.48
CA GLU A 78 -1.76 7.14 7.74
C GLU A 78 -0.89 7.74 8.84
N ALA A 79 -1.42 7.79 10.06
CA ALA A 79 -0.66 8.26 11.21
C ALA A 79 0.51 7.32 11.55
N ILE A 80 1.63 7.87 12.05
CA ILE A 80 2.79 7.06 12.46
C ILE A 80 2.46 6.10 13.60
N CYS A 81 1.54 6.51 14.48
CA CYS A 81 1.03 5.71 15.60
C CYS A 81 0.20 4.48 15.15
N SER A 82 -0.07 4.32 13.84
CA SER A 82 -1.06 3.46 13.17
C SER A 82 -2.46 4.08 13.04
N TRP A 83 -3.21 3.62 12.03
CA TRP A 83 -4.60 4.05 11.75
C TRP A 83 -5.53 3.90 12.96
N GLY A 84 -5.31 2.91 13.83
CA GLY A 84 -6.17 2.66 15.00
C GLY A 84 -5.96 3.64 16.17
N CYS A 85 -4.95 4.51 16.11
CA CYS A 85 -4.64 5.45 17.18
C CYS A 85 -4.89 6.91 16.79
N CYS A 86 -4.45 7.34 15.61
CA CYS A 86 -4.61 8.74 15.17
C CYS A 86 -5.20 8.84 13.76
N GLY A 87 -5.78 7.75 13.27
CA GLY A 87 -6.53 7.71 12.02
C GLY A 87 -5.67 7.69 10.75
N CYS A 88 -6.38 7.89 9.65
CA CYS A 88 -5.85 7.99 8.29
C CYS A 88 -6.73 8.95 7.47
N VAL A 89 -6.30 9.30 6.27
CA VAL A 89 -7.16 9.99 5.29
C VAL A 89 -7.49 9.01 4.17
N GLU A 90 -8.78 8.76 3.99
CA GLU A 90 -9.32 7.96 2.91
C GLU A 90 -10.20 8.82 2.00
N VAL A 91 -10.21 8.47 0.71
CA VAL A 91 -11.05 9.09 -0.31
C VAL A 91 -11.77 8.02 -1.11
N ARG A 92 -13.02 8.30 -1.49
CA ARG A 92 -13.74 7.49 -2.47
C ARG A 92 -13.43 7.98 -3.86
N ILE A 93 -12.91 7.09 -4.70
CA ILE A 93 -12.58 7.35 -6.09
C ILE A 93 -13.53 6.56 -6.98
N HIS A 94 -14.11 7.24 -7.96
CA HIS A 94 -14.87 6.59 -9.03
C HIS A 94 -14.69 7.34 -10.34
N ARG A 95 -15.02 6.66 -11.44
CA ARG A 95 -14.98 7.23 -12.79
C ARG A 95 -16.40 7.59 -13.23
N GLU A 96 -16.57 8.78 -13.78
CA GLU A 96 -17.80 9.25 -14.42
C GLU A 96 -17.42 9.67 -15.85
N ASP A 97 -17.82 8.90 -16.85
CA ASP A 97 -17.54 9.18 -18.27
C ASP A 97 -16.07 9.59 -18.56
N ASP A 98 -15.83 10.89 -18.70
CA ASP A 98 -14.57 11.55 -19.01
C ASP A 98 -13.84 12.14 -17.79
N ALA A 99 -14.31 11.84 -16.57
CA ALA A 99 -13.74 12.36 -15.33
C ALA A 99 -13.45 11.28 -14.27
N PHE A 100 -12.43 11.53 -13.45
CA PHE A 100 -12.25 10.86 -12.17
C PHE A 100 -12.75 11.77 -11.05
N VAL A 101 -13.49 11.20 -10.10
CA VAL A 101 -14.10 11.94 -9.01
C VAL A 101 -13.56 11.44 -7.69
N TRP A 102 -13.03 12.36 -6.89
CA TRP A 102 -12.56 12.13 -5.54
C TRP A 102 -13.55 12.78 -4.58
N SER A 103 -14.26 11.97 -3.81
CA SER A 103 -15.35 12.42 -2.94
C SER A 103 -15.35 11.66 -1.61
N ARG A 104 -16.26 12.06 -0.71
CA ARG A 104 -16.51 11.38 0.57
C ARG A 104 -15.24 11.14 1.39
N TRP A 105 -14.43 12.18 1.49
CA TRP A 105 -13.21 12.18 2.29
C TRP A 105 -13.52 11.86 3.75
N HIS A 106 -12.78 10.90 4.30
CA HIS A 106 -13.07 10.34 5.61
C HIS A 106 -11.80 10.01 6.37
N ASN A 107 -11.84 10.20 7.68
CA ASN A 107 -10.91 9.64 8.63
C ASN A 107 -11.70 8.72 9.57
N PRO A 108 -11.41 7.41 9.61
CA PRO A 108 -12.11 6.45 10.47
C PRO A 108 -12.16 6.83 11.95
N ASP A 109 -11.18 7.60 12.43
CA ASP A 109 -11.11 8.03 13.84
C ASP A 109 -11.91 9.31 14.11
N THR A 110 -11.83 10.31 13.23
CA THR A 110 -12.43 11.64 13.46
C THR A 110 -13.70 11.91 12.65
N GLY A 111 -14.08 11.02 11.72
CA GLY A 111 -15.24 11.19 10.85
C GLY A 111 -14.91 11.91 9.54
N ASN A 112 -15.82 12.79 9.09
CA ASN A 112 -15.66 13.48 7.81
C ASN A 112 -14.45 14.42 7.82
N VAL A 113 -13.68 14.37 6.73
CA VAL A 113 -12.59 15.31 6.46
C VAL A 113 -13.14 16.49 5.68
N ALA A 114 -12.78 17.72 6.06
CA ALA A 114 -13.31 18.95 5.48
C ALA A 114 -12.70 19.27 4.09
N LEU A 115 -12.86 18.34 3.15
CA LEU A 115 -12.52 18.47 1.74
C LEU A 115 -13.77 18.32 0.89
N GLY A 116 -13.87 19.16 -0.14
CA GLY A 116 -14.93 19.07 -1.14
C GLY A 116 -14.72 17.89 -2.09
N GLU A 117 -15.62 17.76 -3.06
CA GLU A 117 -15.40 16.90 -4.21
C GLU A 117 -14.36 17.52 -5.13
N PHE A 118 -13.49 16.69 -5.70
CA PHE A 118 -12.59 17.08 -6.79
C PHE A 118 -12.89 16.23 -8.02
N ARG A 119 -12.88 16.87 -9.18
CA ARG A 119 -13.19 16.27 -10.48
C ARG A 119 -12.04 16.52 -11.44
N PHE A 120 -11.44 15.46 -11.95
CA PHE A 120 -10.27 15.52 -12.82
C PHE A 120 -10.64 15.07 -14.23
N ASP A 121 -10.10 15.73 -15.25
CA ASP A 121 -10.13 15.22 -16.62
C ASP A 121 -9.44 13.84 -16.67
N ALA A 122 -10.08 12.85 -17.29
CA ALA A 122 -9.58 11.47 -17.30
C ALA A 122 -8.26 11.33 -18.08
N GLY A 123 -8.04 12.16 -19.10
CA GLY A 123 -6.80 12.19 -19.86
C GLY A 123 -5.65 12.70 -19.00
N GLN A 124 -5.82 13.84 -18.34
CA GLN A 124 -4.86 14.46 -17.44
C GLN A 124 -4.54 13.54 -16.25
N TYR A 125 -5.56 12.98 -15.61
CA TYR A 125 -5.42 12.07 -14.48
C TYR A 125 -4.63 10.81 -14.85
N THR A 126 -4.99 10.17 -15.97
CA THR A 126 -4.30 8.95 -16.43
C THR A 126 -2.87 9.24 -16.87
N ALA A 127 -2.65 10.37 -17.56
CA ALA A 127 -1.30 10.80 -17.94
C ALA A 127 -0.42 11.03 -16.72
N GLU A 128 -0.96 11.62 -15.65
CA GLU A 128 -0.23 11.84 -14.41
C GLU A 128 0.11 10.53 -13.69
N LEU A 129 -0.84 9.59 -13.62
CA LEU A 129 -0.57 8.27 -13.06
C LEU A 129 0.48 7.50 -13.87
N LEU A 130 0.47 7.61 -15.20
CA LEU A 130 1.52 7.04 -16.05
C LEU A 130 2.87 7.72 -15.82
N ARG A 131 2.90 9.06 -15.73
CA ARG A 131 4.12 9.83 -15.49
C ARG A 131 4.76 9.42 -14.17
N ILE A 132 4.01 9.42 -13.07
CA ILE A 132 4.54 9.05 -11.75
C ILE A 132 4.87 7.56 -11.69
N HIS A 133 4.14 6.73 -12.44
CA HIS A 133 4.52 5.33 -12.64
C HIS A 133 5.84 5.19 -13.39
N HIS A 134 6.33 6.14 -14.18
CA HIS A 134 7.66 6.05 -14.78
C HIS A 134 8.75 6.72 -13.94
N ASP A 135 8.38 7.51 -12.94
CA ASP A 135 9.33 8.14 -12.02
C ASP A 135 9.91 7.10 -11.05
N ARG A 136 11.23 6.97 -11.10
CA ARG A 136 12.03 6.04 -10.28
C ARG A 136 13.15 6.75 -9.55
N ALA A 137 13.24 8.09 -9.61
CA ALA A 137 14.34 8.83 -9.02
C ALA A 137 14.39 8.72 -7.49
N TRP A 138 13.26 8.38 -6.87
CA TRP A 138 13.10 8.17 -5.44
C TRP A 138 13.47 6.76 -4.96
N GLU A 139 13.66 5.79 -5.87
CA GLU A 139 14.08 4.44 -5.52
C GLU A 139 15.58 4.42 -5.23
N TRP A 140 15.96 4.06 -4.00
CA TRP A 140 17.29 3.51 -3.78
C TRP A 140 17.30 2.03 -4.19
N ARG A 141 18.50 1.46 -4.30
CA ARG A 141 18.71 0.12 -4.85
C ARG A 141 17.85 -0.97 -4.20
N GLY A 142 17.73 -0.97 -2.87
CA GLY A 142 16.87 -1.92 -2.16
C GLY A 142 15.40 -1.82 -2.57
N ARG A 143 14.87 -0.62 -2.85
CA ARG A 143 13.50 -0.48 -3.36
C ARG A 143 13.35 -1.00 -4.79
N THR A 144 14.36 -0.80 -5.63
CA THR A 144 14.37 -1.38 -6.98
C THR A 144 14.33 -2.91 -6.94
N VAL A 145 15.17 -3.55 -6.11
CA VAL A 145 15.14 -5.02 -5.91
C VAL A 145 13.80 -5.47 -5.33
N ALA A 146 13.26 -4.75 -4.32
CA ALA A 146 11.97 -5.05 -3.72
C ALA A 146 10.83 -4.98 -4.75
N ARG A 147 10.84 -4.01 -5.66
CA ARG A 147 9.84 -3.87 -6.73
C ARG A 147 9.88 -5.06 -7.69
N PHE A 148 11.07 -5.46 -8.15
CA PHE A 148 11.20 -6.64 -9.01
C PHE A 148 10.78 -7.93 -8.30
N THR A 149 11.17 -8.09 -7.03
CA THR A 149 10.76 -9.24 -6.20
C THR A 149 9.25 -9.29 -6.05
N ARG A 150 8.60 -8.16 -5.74
CA ARG A 150 7.14 -8.05 -5.62
C ARG A 150 6.43 -8.43 -6.92
N ALA A 151 6.91 -7.92 -8.06
CA ALA A 151 6.33 -8.22 -9.37
C ALA A 151 6.46 -9.72 -9.71
N SER A 152 7.63 -10.32 -9.44
CA SER A 152 7.89 -11.73 -9.69
C SER A 152 7.04 -12.65 -8.81
N LEU A 153 6.89 -12.33 -7.51
CA LEU A 153 6.00 -13.08 -6.61
C LEU A 153 4.52 -12.92 -6.94
N ALA A 154 4.10 -11.74 -7.41
CA ALA A 154 2.72 -11.51 -7.84
C ALA A 154 2.38 -12.35 -9.09
N ALA A 155 3.34 -12.53 -10.01
CA ALA A 155 3.20 -13.38 -11.18
C ALA A 155 3.23 -14.89 -10.85
N GLN A 156 3.80 -15.26 -9.69
CA GLN A 156 4.05 -16.65 -9.28
C GLN A 156 3.52 -16.92 -7.87
N PRO A 157 2.19 -16.80 -7.64
CA PRO A 157 1.61 -16.92 -6.31
C PRO A 157 1.80 -18.32 -5.69
N GLU A 158 2.12 -19.34 -6.49
CA GLU A 158 2.41 -20.70 -6.02
C GLU A 158 3.66 -20.79 -5.15
N VAL A 159 4.63 -19.88 -5.31
CA VAL A 159 5.91 -19.86 -4.57
C VAL A 159 5.70 -19.91 -3.05
N LEU A 160 4.78 -19.11 -2.52
CA LEU A 160 4.45 -19.12 -1.09
C LEU A 160 3.27 -20.03 -0.75
N ARG A 161 2.33 -20.23 -1.68
CA ARG A 161 1.14 -21.07 -1.43
C ARG A 161 1.51 -22.52 -1.16
N GLN A 162 2.56 -23.05 -1.79
CA GLN A 162 3.05 -24.41 -1.52
C GLN A 162 3.44 -24.63 -0.05
N TRP A 163 3.85 -23.56 0.64
CA TRP A 163 4.21 -23.56 2.06
C TRP A 163 3.04 -23.21 2.99
N ASN A 164 1.82 -23.10 2.45
CA ASN A 164 0.65 -22.56 3.15
C ASN A 164 0.93 -21.14 3.72
N CYS A 165 1.56 -20.29 2.90
CA CYS A 165 1.89 -18.92 3.28
C CYS A 165 1.39 -17.93 2.21
N GLY A 166 1.16 -16.69 2.62
CA GLY A 166 0.77 -15.60 1.72
C GLY A 166 1.66 -14.36 1.92
N LEU A 167 2.03 -13.71 0.82
CA LEU A 167 2.81 -12.48 0.83
C LEU A 167 1.99 -11.36 1.49
N ASP A 168 2.59 -10.68 2.47
CA ASP A 168 2.03 -9.46 3.05
C ASP A 168 2.63 -8.21 2.39
N SER A 169 3.96 -8.19 2.28
CA SER A 169 4.68 -7.09 1.65
C SER A 169 6.10 -7.48 1.28
N VAL A 170 6.66 -6.76 0.30
CA VAL A 170 8.10 -6.73 0.04
C VAL A 170 8.49 -5.26 0.09
N GLY A 171 9.62 -4.90 0.66
CA GLY A 171 10.04 -3.50 0.73
C GLY A 171 11.47 -3.34 1.19
N SER A 172 11.99 -2.12 1.05
CA SER A 172 13.23 -1.69 1.68
C SER A 172 12.91 -0.44 2.47
N LEU A 173 13.37 -0.37 3.72
CA LEU A 173 13.03 0.73 4.63
C LEU A 173 14.09 1.85 4.54
N PRO A 174 13.72 3.13 4.76
CA PRO A 174 14.66 4.24 4.70
C PRO A 174 15.89 4.12 5.61
N ASP A 175 15.73 3.44 6.75
CA ASP A 175 16.76 3.15 7.75
C ASP A 175 17.46 1.79 7.53
N GLN A 176 17.02 1.03 6.54
CA GLN A 176 17.55 -0.29 6.16
C GLN A 176 17.70 -0.37 4.63
N ARG A 177 18.35 0.63 4.02
CA ARG A 177 18.43 0.78 2.56
C ARG A 177 19.18 -0.36 1.88
N ASP A 178 20.07 -1.02 2.62
CA ASP A 178 20.92 -2.11 2.16
C ASP A 178 20.25 -3.49 2.28
N ASP A 179 18.98 -3.54 2.69
CA ASP A 179 18.22 -4.78 2.79
C ASP A 179 16.89 -4.71 2.01
N VAL A 180 16.49 -5.86 1.46
CA VAL A 180 15.11 -6.13 1.05
C VAL A 180 14.45 -7.02 2.09
N GLN A 181 13.33 -6.54 2.63
CA GLN A 181 12.47 -7.27 3.52
C GLN A 181 11.36 -7.96 2.74
N VAL A 182 11.16 -9.26 2.99
CA VAL A 182 9.96 -10.00 2.57
C VAL A 182 9.18 -10.37 3.82
N LEU A 183 7.92 -9.92 3.88
CA LEU A 183 6.99 -10.18 4.96
C LEU A 183 5.87 -11.10 4.45
N PHE A 184 5.59 -12.17 5.16
CA PHE A 184 4.57 -13.14 4.79
C PHE A 184 3.91 -13.74 6.04
N THR A 185 2.67 -14.20 5.91
CA THR A 185 1.91 -14.82 7.00
C THR A 185 1.52 -16.25 6.63
N CYS A 186 1.63 -17.17 7.59
CA CYS A 186 1.22 -18.56 7.44
C CYS A 186 0.23 -18.94 8.58
N PRO A 187 -1.00 -19.41 8.27
CA PRO A 187 -1.62 -19.46 6.95
C PRO A 187 -1.82 -18.07 6.31
N PRO A 188 -2.11 -17.98 5.00
CA PRO A 188 -2.31 -16.69 4.33
C PRO A 188 -3.43 -15.87 4.99
N ARG A 189 -3.31 -14.53 4.98
CA ARG A 189 -4.33 -13.62 5.56
C ARG A 189 -5.75 -13.86 5.06
N GLN A 190 -5.91 -14.26 3.79
CA GLN A 190 -7.21 -14.60 3.24
C GLN A 190 -7.86 -15.78 3.99
N ALA A 191 -7.08 -16.82 4.32
CA ALA A 191 -7.57 -17.97 5.07
C ALA A 191 -7.93 -17.58 6.52
N ILE A 192 -7.11 -16.73 7.14
CA ILE A 192 -7.38 -16.18 8.49
C ILE A 192 -8.71 -15.41 8.49
N HIS A 193 -8.93 -14.55 7.49
CA HIS A 193 -10.15 -13.76 7.38
C HIS A 193 -11.39 -14.63 7.13
N GLN A 194 -11.29 -15.60 6.23
CA GLN A 194 -12.36 -16.57 5.97
C GLN A 194 -12.72 -17.37 7.23
N TYR A 195 -11.72 -17.84 7.97
CA TYR A 195 -11.92 -18.54 9.22
C TYR A 195 -12.64 -17.67 10.25
N TRP A 196 -12.22 -16.41 10.41
CA TRP A 196 -12.90 -15.46 11.30
C TRP A 196 -14.37 -15.26 10.92
N GLN A 197 -14.66 -15.08 9.63
CA GLN A 197 -16.04 -14.92 9.15
C GLN A 197 -16.91 -16.15 9.43
N GLN A 198 -16.34 -17.35 9.33
CA GLN A 198 -17.06 -18.61 9.52
C GLN A 198 -17.23 -18.99 11.00
N HIS A 199 -16.23 -18.68 11.84
CA HIS A 199 -16.15 -19.20 13.21
C HIS A 199 -16.21 -18.13 14.29
N GLY A 200 -16.13 -16.84 13.93
CA GLY A 200 -16.17 -15.72 14.88
C GLY A 200 -14.97 -15.64 15.82
N GLN A 201 -13.88 -16.35 15.52
CA GLN A 201 -12.67 -16.41 16.35
C GLN A 201 -11.41 -16.42 15.47
N PRO A 202 -10.25 -15.99 16.00
CA PRO A 202 -9.03 -15.92 15.22
C PRO A 202 -8.47 -17.31 14.92
N LEU A 203 -7.94 -17.47 13.71
CA LEU A 203 -7.14 -18.63 13.33
C LEU A 203 -5.70 -18.41 13.81
N GLU A 204 -5.08 -19.44 14.37
CA GLU A 204 -3.65 -19.39 14.71
C GLU A 204 -2.81 -19.11 13.45
N HIS A 205 -1.93 -18.11 13.56
CA HIS A 205 -1.08 -17.71 12.46
C HIS A 205 0.20 -17.05 12.98
N THR A 206 1.25 -17.17 12.20
CA THR A 206 2.52 -16.50 12.44
C THR A 206 2.87 -15.64 11.25
N GLN A 207 3.26 -14.40 11.51
CA GLN A 207 3.88 -13.54 10.53
C GLN A 207 5.40 -13.67 10.62
N TYR A 208 6.03 -13.80 9.46
CA TYR A 208 7.46 -14.03 9.30
C TYR A 208 8.10 -12.91 8.51
N ARG A 209 9.38 -12.70 8.78
CA ARG A 209 10.22 -11.71 8.13
C ARG A 209 11.52 -12.34 7.63
N LEU A 210 11.80 -12.15 6.35
CA LEU A 210 13.10 -12.39 5.75
C LEU A 210 13.77 -11.07 5.39
N ARG A 211 15.10 -11.03 5.49
CA ARG A 211 15.93 -9.92 5.03
C ARG A 211 16.98 -10.47 4.09
N PHE A 212 17.11 -9.85 2.93
CA PHE A 212 18.12 -10.17 1.93
C PHE A 212 19.03 -8.96 1.73
N PRO A 213 20.36 -9.12 1.83
CA PRO A 213 21.27 -8.01 1.59
C PRO A 213 21.22 -7.60 0.13
N VAL A 214 21.26 -6.28 -0.09
CA VAL A 214 21.33 -5.65 -1.40
C VAL A 214 22.80 -5.49 -1.79
N THR A 215 23.14 -5.94 -2.98
CA THR A 215 24.50 -5.87 -3.54
C THR A 215 24.52 -4.99 -4.78
N ASP A 216 25.70 -4.75 -5.37
CA ASP A 216 25.81 -3.94 -6.59
C ASP A 216 25.31 -4.64 -7.87
N GLU A 217 24.98 -5.93 -7.78
CA GLU A 217 24.47 -6.74 -8.91
C GLU A 217 23.15 -6.20 -9.49
N PRO A 218 22.79 -6.60 -10.73
CA PRO A 218 21.51 -6.21 -11.33
C PRO A 218 20.32 -6.57 -10.43
N ALA A 219 19.36 -5.66 -10.33
CA ALA A 219 18.26 -5.80 -9.37
C ALA A 219 17.34 -6.99 -9.70
N GLU A 220 17.20 -7.30 -10.99
CA GLU A 220 16.47 -8.45 -11.52
C GLU A 220 17.10 -9.77 -11.06
N GLU A 221 18.43 -9.90 -11.14
CA GLU A 221 19.15 -11.11 -10.71
C GLU A 221 19.02 -11.30 -9.19
N GLN A 222 19.10 -10.23 -8.42
CA GLN A 222 18.89 -10.26 -6.98
C GLN A 222 17.45 -10.70 -6.64
N ALA A 223 16.45 -10.15 -7.34
CA ALA A 223 15.06 -10.54 -7.18
C ALA A 223 14.80 -12.01 -7.55
N ASP A 224 15.38 -12.49 -8.64
CA ASP A 224 15.27 -13.89 -9.07
C ASP A 224 15.88 -14.86 -8.06
N ARG A 225 16.99 -14.48 -7.42
CA ARG A 225 17.54 -15.28 -6.31
C ARG A 225 16.63 -15.31 -5.09
N ILE A 226 16.03 -14.18 -4.72
CA ILE A 226 15.07 -14.12 -3.62
C ILE A 226 13.89 -15.06 -3.92
N VAL A 227 13.31 -14.97 -5.12
CA VAL A 227 12.17 -15.83 -5.51
C VAL A 227 12.56 -17.30 -5.60
N THR A 228 13.73 -17.62 -6.15
CA THR A 228 14.27 -18.98 -6.15
C THR A 228 14.38 -19.52 -4.74
N THR A 229 14.95 -18.76 -3.81
CA THR A 229 15.11 -19.17 -2.39
C THR A 229 13.76 -19.52 -1.78
N LEU A 230 12.76 -18.63 -1.94
CA LEU A 230 11.39 -18.85 -1.44
C LEU A 230 10.68 -20.03 -2.11
N ARG A 231 11.11 -20.43 -3.31
CA ARG A 231 10.55 -21.55 -4.06
C ARG A 231 11.14 -22.88 -3.63
N THR A 232 12.44 -22.93 -3.34
CA THR A 232 13.18 -24.17 -3.11
C THR A 232 13.30 -24.56 -1.64
N GLU A 233 13.24 -23.59 -0.74
CA GLU A 233 13.38 -23.78 0.70
C GLU A 233 12.09 -23.35 1.40
N ASP A 234 11.73 -24.02 2.50
CA ASP A 234 10.61 -23.57 3.32
C ASP A 234 11.00 -22.23 3.97
N PRO A 235 10.34 -21.11 3.62
CA PRO A 235 10.77 -19.81 4.08
C PRO A 235 10.62 -19.66 5.60
N ARG A 236 9.85 -20.53 6.27
CA ARG A 236 9.67 -20.51 7.73
C ARG A 236 10.92 -20.96 8.49
N ASP A 237 11.79 -21.76 7.86
CA ASP A 237 13.00 -22.29 8.50
C ASP A 237 14.12 -21.24 8.60
N ILE A 238 14.08 -20.23 7.72
CA ILE A 238 15.08 -19.16 7.61
C ILE A 238 14.55 -17.79 8.03
N ALA A 239 13.24 -17.66 8.29
CA ALA A 239 12.61 -16.40 8.64
C ALA A 239 12.51 -16.15 10.15
N GLU A 240 12.55 -14.88 10.53
CA GLU A 240 12.30 -14.41 11.90
C GLU A 240 10.77 -14.30 12.12
N PRO A 241 10.18 -14.98 13.14
CA PRO A 241 8.81 -14.71 13.56
C PRO A 241 8.70 -13.29 14.11
N CYS A 242 7.85 -12.46 13.52
CA CYS A 242 7.75 -11.03 13.87
C CYS A 242 6.34 -10.58 14.25
N GLY A 243 5.38 -11.50 14.33
CA GLY A 243 4.01 -11.23 14.72
C GLY A 243 3.10 -12.43 14.52
N GLY A 244 1.80 -12.19 14.65
CA GLY A 244 0.76 -13.21 14.53
C GLY A 244 0.00 -13.44 15.82
N TRP A 245 -0.90 -14.42 15.80
CA TRP A 245 -1.68 -14.84 16.94
C TRP A 245 -1.47 -16.33 17.13
N LEU A 246 -0.82 -16.69 18.24
CA LEU A 246 -0.76 -18.05 18.74
C LEU A 246 -1.80 -18.12 19.85
N GLY A 247 -2.81 -18.99 19.72
CA GLY A 247 -3.86 -19.10 20.71
C GLY A 247 -3.27 -19.30 22.09
N HIS A 248 -3.97 -18.83 23.13
CA HIS A 248 -3.61 -19.14 24.51
C HIS A 248 -3.49 -20.66 24.68
N ARG A 249 -2.28 -21.20 24.58
CA ARG A 249 -1.94 -22.43 25.30
C ARG A 249 -2.00 -22.05 26.75
N SER A 250 -3.08 -22.44 27.42
CA SER A 250 -3.11 -22.53 28.88
C SER A 250 -1.79 -23.19 29.31
N ALA A 251 -0.94 -22.42 29.98
CA ALA A 251 0.19 -22.96 30.71
C ALA A 251 -0.40 -23.92 31.75
N GLY A 252 -0.47 -25.20 31.39
CA GLY A 252 -0.74 -26.29 32.32
C GLY A 252 0.41 -26.30 33.31
N GLY A 253 0.22 -25.59 34.42
CA GLY A 253 1.14 -25.58 35.54
C GLY A 253 1.39 -27.03 35.96
N ARG A 254 2.64 -27.47 35.87
CA ARG A 254 3.11 -28.54 36.74
C ARG A 254 3.40 -27.90 38.08
N HIS A 255 2.42 -27.98 38.98
CA HIS A 255 2.75 -28.12 40.39
C HIS A 255 3.57 -29.41 40.53
N SER A 256 4.78 -29.28 41.04
CA SER A 256 5.53 -30.39 41.61
C SER A 256 5.91 -29.93 43.01
N ARG A 257 5.44 -30.71 43.98
CA ARG A 257 5.69 -30.55 45.42
C ARG A 257 7.17 -30.68 45.74
#